data_AF-A0A8S9R7A1-F1
#
_entry.id   AF-A0A8S9R7A1-F1
#
_cell.length_a   1.000
_cell.length_b   1.000
_cell.length_c   1.000
_cell.angle_alpha   90.00
_cell.angle_beta   90.00
_cell.angle_gamma   90.00
#
_symmetry.space_group_name_H-M   'P 1'
#
loop_
_entity.id
_entity.type
_entity.pdbx_description
1 polymer ?
#
loop_
_entity_poly.entity_id
_entity_poly.type
_entity_poly.pdbx_seq_one_letter_code
_entity_poly.pdbx_strand_id
1 'polypeptide(L)'
;MELFRYAENEYQAWFTANEMIPSTLQEHISLGNICLIDGSWTSTSQFSGSGWVWMDRLEKAQLMGRRNYIRRESLLHSKVEALRWAMQSMQQYSTCQSFGTDCKDLIAMIKEPQAWPSFVT
;
A
#
# COMPACT_ATOMS: atom_id res chain seq x y z
N MET A 1 -0.39 -22.24 1.33
CA MET A 1 -1.06 -21.93 0.04
C MET A 1 -2.38 -21.17 0.20
N GLU A 2 -2.94 -20.96 1.40
CA GLU A 2 -4.24 -20.28 1.57
C GLU A 2 -4.19 -18.75 1.44
N LEU A 3 -3.12 -18.09 1.90
CA LEU A 3 -3.00 -16.62 1.85
C LEU A 3 -3.04 -16.06 0.42
N PHE A 4 -2.40 -16.75 -0.52
CA PHE A 4 -2.39 -16.34 -1.92
C PHE A 4 -3.79 -16.45 -2.55
N ARG A 5 -4.52 -17.51 -2.18
CA ARG A 5 -5.90 -17.74 -2.65
C ARG A 5 -6.87 -16.73 -2.05
N TYR A 6 -6.66 -16.34 -0.80
CA TYR A 6 -7.48 -15.31 -0.14
C TYR A 6 -7.27 -13.94 -0.77
N ALA A 7 -6.01 -13.54 -1.01
CA ALA A 7 -5.69 -12.28 -1.67
C ALA A 7 -6.24 -12.22 -3.11
N GLU A 8 -6.14 -13.32 -3.86
CA GLU A 8 -6.73 -13.41 -5.19
C GLU A 8 -8.26 -13.25 -5.14
N ASN A 9 -8.93 -13.88 -4.16
CA ASN A 9 -10.37 -13.77 -4.03
C ASN A 9 -10.84 -12.35 -3.68
N GLU A 10 -10.13 -11.64 -2.79
CA GLU A 10 -10.44 -10.24 -2.46
C GLU A 10 -10.19 -9.32 -3.67
N TYR A 11 -9.11 -9.54 -4.42
CA TYR A 11 -8.83 -8.82 -5.66
C TYR A 11 -9.96 -8.99 -6.68
N GLN A 12 -10.37 -10.24 -6.94
CA GLN A 12 -11.45 -10.53 -7.88
C GLN A 12 -12.78 -9.93 -7.43
N ALA A 13 -13.12 -10.01 -6.14
CA ALA A 13 -14.34 -9.41 -5.60
C ALA A 13 -14.35 -7.89 -5.77
N TRP A 14 -13.22 -7.22 -5.55
CA TRP A 14 -13.07 -5.78 -5.78
C TRP A 14 -13.15 -5.44 -7.27
N PHE A 15 -12.52 -6.22 -8.14
CA PHE A 15 -12.54 -6.00 -9.59
C PHE A 15 -13.97 -6.08 -10.14
N THR A 16 -14.70 -7.15 -9.79
CA THR A 16 -16.09 -7.33 -10.21
C THR A 16 -17.01 -6.23 -9.68
N ALA A 17 -16.80 -5.75 -8.44
CA ALA A 17 -17.61 -4.68 -7.87
C ALA A 17 -17.43 -3.32 -8.58
N ASN A 18 -16.29 -3.10 -9.23
CA ASN A 18 -15.95 -1.85 -9.90
C ASN A 18 -16.12 -1.90 -11.43
N GLU A 19 -16.58 -3.03 -11.98
CA GLU A 19 -16.73 -3.26 -13.42
C GLU A 19 -17.87 -2.44 -14.08
N MET A 20 -18.69 -1.70 -13.29
CA MET A 20 -19.87 -0.98 -13.79
C MET A 20 -19.97 0.51 -13.43
N ILE A 21 -18.87 1.21 -13.14
CA ILE A 21 -18.92 2.68 -13.04
C ILE A 21 -18.44 3.28 -14.38
N PRO A 22 -19.32 3.86 -15.22
CA PRO A 22 -18.89 4.66 -16.36
C PRO A 22 -18.28 5.95 -15.82
N SER A 23 -16.96 6.05 -15.83
CA SER A 23 -16.23 7.22 -15.36
C SER A 23 -16.17 8.30 -16.45
N THR A 24 -17.20 9.14 -16.56
CA THR A 24 -17.12 10.44 -17.26
C THR A 24 -16.35 11.49 -16.45
N LEU A 25 -15.23 11.09 -15.84
CA LEU A 25 -14.20 11.98 -15.33
C LEU A 25 -12.88 11.20 -15.23
N GLN A 26 -12.41 10.65 -16.35
CA GLN A 26 -10.99 10.31 -16.47
C GLN A 26 -10.21 11.63 -16.58
N GLU A 27 -9.93 12.25 -15.43
CA GLU A 27 -8.57 12.73 -15.28
C GLU A 27 -7.70 11.47 -15.34
N HIS A 28 -7.14 11.20 -16.52
CA HIS A 28 -6.01 10.29 -16.66
C HIS A 28 -4.89 10.90 -15.80
N ILE A 29 -4.95 10.70 -14.48
CA ILE A 29 -3.79 10.81 -13.62
C ILE A 29 -2.91 9.70 -14.16
N SER A 30 -2.04 10.03 -15.11
CA SER A 30 -0.89 9.18 -15.40
C SER A 30 -0.25 8.98 -14.04
N LEU A 31 -0.45 7.81 -13.43
CA LEU A 31 0.23 7.33 -12.22
C LEU A 31 1.68 7.04 -12.61
N GLY A 32 2.30 8.02 -13.27
CA GLY A 32 3.53 7.82 -13.98
C GLY A 32 4.64 7.90 -12.96
N ASN A 33 5.30 6.78 -12.74
CA ASN A 33 6.34 6.62 -11.72
C ASN A 33 5.77 6.66 -10.28
N ILE A 34 5.12 5.57 -9.87
CA ILE A 34 4.53 5.42 -8.53
C ILE A 34 5.01 4.15 -7.82
N CYS A 35 5.17 4.24 -6.51
CA CYS A 35 5.40 3.09 -5.65
C CYS A 35 4.12 2.75 -4.87
N LEU A 36 3.49 1.62 -5.17
CA LEU A 36 2.36 1.11 -4.40
C LEU A 36 2.88 0.39 -3.17
N ILE A 37 2.25 0.62 -2.03
CA ILE A 37 2.65 0.06 -0.74
C ILE A 37 1.50 -0.69 -0.09
N ASP A 38 1.83 -1.76 0.62
CA ASP A 38 0.88 -2.44 1.49
C ASP A 38 1.56 -3.07 2.71
N GLY A 39 0.83 -3.10 3.82
CA GLY A 39 1.26 -3.70 5.07
C GLY A 39 0.21 -4.69 5.57
N SER A 40 0.63 -5.91 5.89
CA SER A 40 -0.23 -6.95 6.42
C SER A 40 0.00 -7.13 7.91
N TRP A 41 -1.07 -7.46 8.62
CA TRP A 41 -1.04 -7.68 10.06
C TRP A 41 -2.18 -8.60 10.48
N THR A 42 -1.92 -9.46 11.46
CA THR A 42 -2.97 -10.21 12.16
C THR A 42 -2.66 -10.22 13.66
N SER A 43 -3.70 -10.33 14.48
CA SER A 43 -3.56 -10.36 15.95
C SER A 43 -2.83 -11.60 16.47
N THR A 44 -2.84 -12.69 15.70
CA THR A 44 -2.32 -14.01 16.09
C THR A 44 -0.94 -14.34 15.51
N SER A 45 -0.49 -13.63 14.47
CA SER A 45 0.81 -13.89 13.84
C SER A 45 1.98 -13.36 14.67
N GLN A 46 3.12 -14.04 14.65
CA GLN A 46 4.36 -13.51 15.26
C GLN A 46 5.00 -12.38 14.44
N PHE A 47 4.58 -12.23 13.18
CA PHE A 47 5.14 -11.29 12.23
C PHE A 47 4.05 -10.45 11.55
N SER A 48 4.43 -9.23 11.16
CA SER A 48 3.69 -8.39 10.22
C SER A 48 4.46 -8.33 8.90
N GLY A 49 3.74 -8.31 7.79
CA GLY A 49 4.34 -8.21 6.45
C GLY A 49 4.33 -6.78 5.94
N SER A 50 5.32 -6.44 5.14
CA SER A 50 5.37 -5.20 4.38
C SER A 50 5.74 -5.50 2.94
N GLY A 51 5.12 -4.81 2.01
CA GLY A 51 5.33 -4.96 0.59
C GLY A 51 5.27 -3.62 -0.13
N TRP A 52 6.02 -3.54 -1.23
CA TRP A 52 5.90 -2.43 -2.16
C TRP A 52 6.22 -2.88 -3.58
N VAL A 53 5.66 -2.18 -4.56
CA VAL A 53 5.96 -2.35 -5.99
C VAL A 53 6.10 -0.98 -6.64
N TRP A 54 7.22 -0.77 -7.33
CA TRP A 54 7.47 0.41 -8.15
C TRP A 54 7.02 0.16 -9.59
N MET A 55 6.11 0.99 -10.07
CA MET A 55 5.61 1.00 -11.44
C MET A 55 6.15 2.22 -12.19
N ASP A 56 6.60 2.01 -13.44
CA ASP A 56 7.02 3.10 -14.31
C ASP A 56 5.82 3.87 -14.90
N ARG A 57 6.09 4.76 -15.86
CA ARG A 57 5.05 5.56 -16.52
C ARG A 57 4.12 4.77 -17.44
N LEU A 58 4.49 3.53 -17.76
CA LEU A 58 3.73 2.62 -18.60
C LEU A 58 3.05 1.54 -17.75
N GLU A 59 2.91 1.77 -16.44
CA GLU A 59 2.31 0.86 -15.46
C GLU A 59 3.03 -0.50 -15.38
N LYS A 60 4.29 -0.55 -15.83
CA LYS A 60 5.10 -1.75 -15.76
C LYS A 60 5.86 -1.79 -14.45
N ALA A 61 5.68 -2.88 -13.70
CA ALA A 61 6.47 -3.13 -12.49
C ALA A 61 7.97 -3.21 -12.83
N GLN A 62 8.76 -2.34 -12.21
CA GLN A 62 10.22 -2.28 -12.37
C GLN A 62 10.93 -3.02 -11.24
N LEU A 63 10.47 -2.83 -10.01
CA LEU A 63 11.06 -3.42 -8.82
C LEU A 63 9.97 -3.66 -7.76
N MET A 64 10.15 -4.67 -6.92
CA MET A 64 9.27 -4.93 -5.79
C MET A 64 10.06 -5.43 -4.59
N GLY A 65 9.55 -5.15 -3.40
CA GLY A 65 10.11 -5.62 -2.13
C GLY A 65 9.04 -6.31 -1.29
N ARG A 66 9.43 -7.40 -0.63
CA ARG A 66 8.65 -8.01 0.46
C ARG A 66 9.55 -8.24 1.68
N ARG A 67 9.04 -7.91 2.87
CA ARG A 67 9.77 -8.07 4.13
C ARG A 67 8.82 -8.39 5.27
N ASN A 68 9.28 -9.22 6.20
CA ASN A 68 8.60 -9.45 7.47
C ASN A 68 9.30 -8.67 8.59
N TYR A 69 8.50 -8.16 9.52
CA TYR A 69 8.93 -7.55 10.77
C TYR A 69 8.36 -8.36 11.93
N ILE A 70 9.00 -8.31 13.10
CA ILE A 70 8.35 -8.72 14.35
C ILE A 70 7.00 -7.99 14.43
N ARG A 71 5.93 -8.70 14.84
CA ARG A 71 4.55 -8.20 14.80
C ARG A 71 4.46 -6.76 15.30
N ARG A 72 4.01 -5.85 14.42
CA ARG A 72 3.67 -4.46 14.79
C ARG A 72 2.44 -4.39 15.68
N GLU A 73 2.19 -3.26 16.32
CA GLU A 73 1.11 -3.12 17.30
C GLU A 73 -0.28 -3.23 16.66
N SER A 74 -0.45 -2.66 15.47
CA SER A 74 -1.70 -2.74 14.70
C SER A 74 -1.46 -2.83 13.19
N LEU A 75 -2.55 -3.02 12.42
CA LEU A 75 -2.52 -2.96 10.95
C LEU A 75 -1.99 -1.61 10.46
N LEU A 76 -2.42 -0.50 11.08
CA LEU A 76 -1.96 0.84 10.73
C LEU A 76 -0.45 0.99 10.92
N HIS A 77 0.11 0.45 12.02
CA HIS A 77 1.55 0.44 12.24
C HIS A 77 2.30 -0.38 11.17
N SER A 78 1.73 -1.50 10.69
CA SER A 78 2.30 -2.29 9.60
C SER A 78 2.31 -1.51 8.28
N LYS A 79 1.25 -0.75 7.98
CA LYS A 79 1.17 0.10 6.79
C LYS A 79 2.13 1.29 6.85
N VAL A 80 2.29 1.93 8.01
CA VAL A 80 3.30 2.98 8.24
C VAL A 80 4.72 2.43 8.03
N GLU A 81 5.01 1.23 8.54
CA GLU A 81 6.31 0.59 8.35
C GLU A 81 6.57 0.25 6.87
N ALA A 82 5.54 -0.21 6.14
CA ALA A 82 5.63 -0.44 4.70
C ALA A 82 5.94 0.85 3.93
N LEU A 83 5.27 1.96 4.26
CA LEU A 83 5.55 3.28 3.67
C LEU A 83 6.99 3.72 3.90
N ARG A 84 7.46 3.65 5.16
CA ARG A 84 8.82 4.04 5.52
C ARG A 84 9.84 3.22 4.74
N TRP A 85 9.64 1.91 4.66
CA TRP A 85 10.55 1.04 3.94
C TRP A 85 10.53 1.28 2.42
N ALA A 86 9.34 1.54 1.85
CA ALA A 86 9.20 1.91 0.45
C ALA A 86 9.92 3.23 0.14
N MET A 87 9.79 4.25 0.99
CA MET A 87 10.50 5.54 0.84
C MET A 87 12.02 5.34 0.82
N GLN A 88 12.56 4.56 1.75
CA GLN A 88 13.99 4.22 1.78
C GLN A 88 14.43 3.48 0.51
N SER A 89 13.61 2.54 0.05
CA SER A 89 13.89 1.77 -1.16
C SER A 89 13.85 2.65 -2.41
N MET A 90 12.84 3.52 -2.53
CA MET A 90 12.71 4.43 -3.67
C MET A 90 13.84 5.46 -3.70
N GLN A 91 14.28 5.96 -2.55
CA GLN A 91 15.44 6.83 -2.44
C GLN A 91 16.73 6.16 -2.95
N GLN A 92 16.88 4.85 -2.74
CA GLN A 92 18.07 4.10 -3.14
C GLN A 92 18.04 3.67 -4.61
N TYR A 93 16.87 3.30 -5.14
CA TYR A 93 16.77 2.55 -6.40
C TYR A 93 16.02 3.30 -7.53
N SER A 94 15.45 4.48 -7.28
CA SER A 94 14.59 5.16 -8.25
C SER A 94 14.56 6.68 -8.08
N THR A 95 13.88 7.37 -9.01
CA THR A 95 13.45 8.76 -8.85
C THR A 95 11.99 8.88 -8.39
N CYS A 96 11.38 7.77 -7.99
CA CYS A 96 9.98 7.72 -7.57
C CYS A 96 9.77 8.52 -6.28
N GLN A 97 8.91 9.53 -6.35
CA GLN A 97 8.50 10.36 -5.21
C GLN A 97 6.99 10.22 -4.91
N SER A 98 6.26 9.50 -5.75
CA SER A 98 4.83 9.26 -5.60
C SER A 98 4.59 7.91 -4.92
N PHE A 99 3.73 7.88 -3.91
CA PHE A 99 3.38 6.66 -3.18
C PHE A 99 1.87 6.46 -3.18
N GLY A 100 1.43 5.23 -3.46
CA GLY A 100 0.02 4.84 -3.49
C GLY A 100 -0.31 3.84 -2.39
N THR A 101 -1.44 4.03 -1.72
CA THR A 101 -1.98 3.10 -0.71
C THR A 101 -3.51 3.17 -0.72
N ASP A 102 -4.16 2.07 -0.36
CA ASP A 102 -5.60 1.97 -0.17
C ASP A 102 -6.05 2.39 1.24
N CYS A 103 -5.10 2.67 2.15
CA CYS A 103 -5.37 2.92 3.55
C CYS A 103 -5.74 4.38 3.81
N LYS A 104 -7.04 4.64 3.97
CA LYS A 104 -7.58 5.96 4.29
C LYS A 104 -7.00 6.54 5.58
N ASP A 105 -6.82 5.73 6.61
CA ASP A 105 -6.26 6.18 7.89
C ASP A 105 -4.80 6.64 7.75
N LEU A 106 -3.98 5.89 7.00
CA LEU A 106 -2.61 6.30 6.68
C LEU A 106 -2.57 7.60 5.88
N ILE A 107 -3.47 7.77 4.90
CA ILE A 107 -3.59 9.00 4.13
C ILE A 107 -3.99 10.17 5.03
N ALA A 108 -4.97 9.98 5.92
CA ALA A 108 -5.42 10.99 6.87
C ALA A 108 -4.30 11.39 7.83
N MET A 109 -3.58 10.42 8.39
CA MET A 109 -2.42 10.65 9.27
C MET A 109 -1.33 11.51 8.61
N ILE A 110 -1.03 11.28 7.32
CA ILE A 110 0.00 12.03 6.59
C ILE A 110 -0.48 13.45 6.28
N LYS A 111 -1.76 13.61 5.90
CA LYS A 111 -2.34 14.91 5.56
C LYS A 111 -2.60 15.79 6.79
N GLU A 112 -2.90 15.17 7.93
CA GLU A 112 -3.26 15.85 9.18
C GLU A 112 -2.39 15.36 10.35
N PRO A 113 -1.08 15.68 10.39
CA PRO A 113 -0.18 15.18 11.42
C PRO A 113 -0.60 15.56 12.85
N GLN A 114 -1.35 16.65 13.01
CA GLN A 114 -1.85 17.10 14.32
C GLN A 114 -2.96 16.21 14.87
N ALA A 115 -3.66 15.46 14.02
CA ALA A 115 -4.67 14.49 14.43
C ALA A 115 -4.05 13.15 14.85
N TRP A 116 -2.72 12.96 14.71
CA TRP A 116 -2.02 11.72 15.02
C TRP A 116 -2.37 11.06 16.37
N PRO A 117 -2.47 11.80 17.50
CA PRO A 117 -2.81 11.18 18.79
C PRO A 117 -4.15 10.44 18.79
N SER A 118 -5.08 10.81 17.90
CA SER A 118 -6.41 10.19 17.81
C SER A 118 -6.40 8.83 17.09
N PHE A 119 -5.39 8.57 16.24
CA PHE A 119 -5.26 7.31 15.49
C PHE A 119 -4.50 6.20 16.25
N VAL A 120 -4.15 6.44 17.52
CA VAL A 120 -3.47 5.47 18.41
C VAL A 120 -4.45 4.54 19.11
N THR A 121 -5.76 4.79 18.98
CA THR A 121 -6.86 4.05 19.63
C THR A 121 -7.26 2.81 18.84
#